data_AF-A0AAV2SKL8-F1
#
_entry.id   AF-A0AAV2SKL8-F1
#
_cell.length_a   1.000
_cell.length_b   1.000
_cell.length_c   1.000
_cell.angle_alpha   90.00
_cell.angle_beta   90.00
_cell.angle_gamma   90.00
#
_symmetry.space_group_name_H-M   'P 1'
#
loop_
_entity.id
_entity.type
_entity.pdbx_description
1 polymer ?
#
loop_
_entity_poly.entity_id
_entity_poly.type
_entity_poly.pdbx_seq_one_letter_code
_entity_poly.pdbx_strand_id
1 'polypeptide(L)'
;MANWYLTKHKQLRIPDGLLDEATTKDGLQFEEVSKLDKYSSESWLPSIVNLINERLEFPLTIHHALKNLHLGKKRKTLSEMTSLTIHIVHEKPMLDPRMWEFFLHQLPKLKKLNLIFLCGIMKSDNRYNYSLQGERCSECKRKKRVINYDLQPMHYHEYFSIDDYNEPDVVVVFNIEQELGQKKTKKDVDEAHSFTSQRNMTYSKDTVVILTTGVEELLEPCVKSFQDARSVKILVPVQKNPFCIFSTVRANRSILKLNDYMCCIQGTD
;
A
#
# COMPACT_ATOMS: atom_id res chain seq x y z
N MET A 1 7.86 -11.84 10.77
CA MET A 1 7.07 -12.30 11.94
C MET A 1 5.57 -12.49 11.63
N ALA A 2 4.92 -11.64 10.83
CA ALA A 2 3.48 -11.77 10.49
C ALA A 2 3.09 -13.09 9.79
N ASN A 3 3.91 -13.58 8.85
CA ASN A 3 3.63 -14.81 8.10
C ASN A 3 3.73 -16.09 8.97
N TRP A 4 4.57 -16.07 10.02
CA TRP A 4 4.68 -17.16 11.00
C TRP A 4 3.40 -17.32 11.84
N TYR A 5 2.77 -16.22 12.26
CA TYR A 5 1.52 -16.27 13.03
C TYR A 5 0.35 -16.83 12.19
N LEU A 6 0.27 -16.46 10.90
CA LEU A 6 -0.80 -16.93 10.00
C LEU A 6 -0.64 -18.39 9.55
N THR A 7 0.59 -18.90 9.55
CA THR A 7 0.88 -20.31 9.23
C THR A 7 0.66 -21.23 10.44
N LYS A 8 0.96 -20.76 11.66
CA LYS A 8 0.73 -21.51 12.91
C LYS A 8 -0.70 -21.44 13.44
N HIS A 9 -1.41 -20.34 13.22
CA HIS A 9 -2.77 -20.13 13.74
C HIS A 9 -3.77 -20.06 12.58
N LYS A 10 -4.30 -21.23 12.16
CA LYS A 10 -5.27 -21.34 11.06
C LYS A 10 -6.52 -20.47 11.26
N GLN A 11 -6.90 -20.21 12.51
CA GLN A 11 -8.00 -19.33 12.90
C GLN A 11 -7.75 -17.84 12.59
N LEU A 12 -6.50 -17.43 12.40
CA LEU A 12 -6.15 -16.06 12.00
C LEU A 12 -6.07 -15.91 10.47
N ARG A 13 -6.34 -16.98 9.70
CA ARG A 13 -6.41 -16.89 8.24
C ARG A 13 -7.68 -16.12 7.88
N ILE A 14 -7.51 -15.14 6.99
CA ILE A 14 -8.64 -14.45 6.36
C ILE A 14 -9.47 -15.52 5.64
N PRO A 15 -10.75 -15.68 6.02
CA PRO A 15 -11.61 -16.64 5.35
C PRO A 15 -11.84 -16.29 3.88
N ASP A 16 -12.00 -17.31 3.03
CA ASP A 16 -12.44 -17.14 1.65
C ASP A 16 -13.75 -16.32 1.62
N GLY A 17 -13.81 -15.34 0.71
CA GLY A 17 -14.95 -14.46 0.51
C GLY A 17 -15.03 -13.25 1.46
N LEU A 18 -14.31 -13.23 2.58
CA LEU A 18 -14.41 -12.11 3.54
C LEU A 18 -13.95 -10.77 2.93
N LEU A 19 -12.99 -10.80 2.01
CA LEU A 19 -12.53 -9.59 1.31
C LEU A 19 -13.55 -9.06 0.28
N ASP A 20 -14.56 -9.85 -0.08
CA ASP A 20 -15.65 -9.41 -0.95
C ASP A 20 -16.60 -8.45 -0.22
N GLU A 21 -16.70 -8.62 1.11
CA GLU A 21 -17.51 -7.78 1.99
C GLU A 21 -16.84 -6.44 2.33
N ALA A 22 -15.52 -6.32 2.10
CA ALA A 22 -14.80 -5.08 2.35
C ALA A 22 -15.24 -4.01 1.35
N THR A 23 -15.90 -2.95 1.84
CA THR A 23 -16.33 -1.86 0.98
C THR A 23 -15.25 -0.79 0.84
N THR A 24 -15.26 -0.08 -0.27
CA THR A 24 -14.33 1.02 -0.56
C THR A 24 -14.65 2.30 0.24
N LYS A 25 -15.52 2.24 1.25
CA LYS A 25 -15.91 3.42 2.05
C LYS A 25 -15.55 3.24 3.51
N ASP A 26 -15.76 2.04 4.05
CA ASP A 26 -15.69 1.83 5.51
C ASP A 26 -14.84 0.62 5.92
N GLY A 27 -14.12 -0.04 5.00
CA GLY A 27 -13.40 -1.28 5.32
C GLY A 27 -14.37 -2.41 5.69
N LEU A 28 -13.96 -3.34 6.55
CA LEU A 28 -14.84 -4.37 7.10
C LEU A 28 -15.55 -3.85 8.36
N GLN A 29 -16.88 -3.89 8.35
CA GLN A 29 -17.71 -3.54 9.51
C GLN A 29 -18.00 -4.79 10.34
N PHE A 30 -17.70 -4.75 11.64
CA PHE A 30 -17.91 -5.89 12.53
C PHE A 30 -19.39 -6.31 12.56
N GLU A 31 -20.30 -5.34 12.58
CA GLU A 31 -21.75 -5.53 12.62
C GLU A 31 -22.28 -6.21 11.35
N GLU A 32 -21.56 -6.11 10.23
CA GLU A 32 -21.91 -6.79 8.99
C GLU A 32 -21.33 -8.20 8.97
N VAL A 33 -20.06 -8.36 9.35
CA VAL A 33 -19.39 -9.67 9.37
C VAL A 33 -20.00 -10.60 10.43
N SER A 34 -20.40 -10.07 11.59
CA SER A 34 -21.03 -10.84 12.67
C SER A 34 -22.44 -11.34 12.33
N LYS A 35 -23.10 -10.77 11.31
CA LYS A 35 -24.40 -11.25 10.83
C LYS A 35 -24.30 -12.46 9.90
N LEU A 36 -23.09 -12.78 9.41
CA LEU A 36 -22.89 -13.96 8.59
C LEU A 36 -23.01 -15.21 9.48
N ASP A 37 -23.85 -16.16 9.10
CA ASP A 37 -24.13 -17.40 9.86
C ASP A 37 -22.87 -18.15 10.30
N LYS A 38 -21.80 -18.02 9.52
CA LYS A 38 -20.49 -18.63 9.77
C LYS A 38 -19.71 -17.99 10.93
N TYR A 39 -20.01 -16.75 11.33
CA TYR A 39 -19.23 -15.98 12.30
C TYR A 39 -20.04 -15.45 13.49
N SER A 40 -21.35 -15.69 13.52
CA SER A 40 -22.28 -15.09 14.48
C SER A 40 -22.04 -15.45 15.96
N SER A 41 -21.30 -16.52 16.24
CA SER A 41 -20.99 -16.98 17.61
C SER A 41 -19.52 -16.78 18.02
N GLU A 42 -18.68 -16.15 17.19
CA GLU A 42 -17.23 -16.15 17.38
C GLU A 42 -16.72 -14.97 18.20
N SER A 43 -16.33 -15.22 19.46
CA SER A 43 -15.85 -14.18 20.39
C SER A 43 -14.53 -13.50 19.98
N TRP A 44 -13.76 -14.12 19.07
CA TRP A 44 -12.52 -13.55 18.52
C TRP A 44 -12.74 -12.63 17.32
N LEU A 45 -13.95 -12.59 16.76
CA LEU A 45 -14.27 -11.90 15.52
C LEU A 45 -13.93 -10.39 15.54
N PRO A 46 -14.22 -9.61 16.60
CA PRO A 46 -13.83 -8.20 16.64
C PRO A 46 -12.33 -7.98 16.49
N SER A 47 -11.52 -8.84 17.13
CA SER A 47 -10.06 -8.76 17.06
C SER A 47 -9.54 -9.05 15.66
N ILE A 48 -10.16 -10.01 14.96
CA ILE A 48 -9.82 -10.34 13.58
C ILE A 48 -10.23 -9.24 12.61
N VAL A 49 -11.44 -8.68 12.75
CA VAL A 49 -11.89 -7.58 11.90
C VAL A 49 -10.96 -6.37 12.04
N ASN A 50 -10.56 -6.02 13.27
CA ASN A 50 -9.59 -4.95 13.51
C ASN A 50 -8.22 -5.24 12.87
N LEU A 51 -7.71 -6.46 13.01
CA LEU A 51 -6.45 -6.86 12.40
C LEU A 51 -6.50 -6.84 10.86
N ILE A 52 -7.64 -7.22 10.27
CA ILE A 52 -7.84 -7.17 8.83
C ILE A 52 -7.94 -5.72 8.38
N ASN A 53 -8.68 -4.87 9.08
CA ASN A 53 -8.77 -3.45 8.76
C ASN A 53 -7.42 -2.73 8.85
N GLU A 54 -6.62 -2.99 9.89
CA GLU A 54 -5.23 -2.50 10.00
C GLU A 54 -4.39 -2.91 8.79
N ARG A 55 -4.61 -4.12 8.26
CA ARG A 55 -3.90 -4.61 7.07
C ARG A 55 -4.50 -4.15 5.75
N LEU A 56 -5.79 -3.82 5.72
CA LEU A 56 -6.48 -3.32 4.53
C LEU A 56 -6.24 -1.83 4.30
N GLU A 57 -5.74 -1.11 5.30
CA GLU A 57 -5.42 0.31 5.19
C GLU A 57 -4.63 0.63 3.91
N PHE A 58 -3.56 -0.11 3.63
CA PHE A 58 -2.71 0.11 2.45
C PHE A 58 -3.48 -0.09 1.13
N PRO A 59 -4.06 -1.28 0.85
CA PRO A 59 -4.79 -1.49 -0.39
C PRO A 59 -6.04 -0.59 -0.51
N LEU A 60 -6.73 -0.27 0.58
CA LEU A 60 -7.90 0.61 0.56
C LEU A 60 -7.52 2.06 0.23
N THR A 61 -6.44 2.58 0.83
CA THR A 61 -5.92 3.92 0.54
C THR A 61 -5.58 4.06 -0.94
N ILE A 62 -4.83 3.09 -1.48
CA ILE A 62 -4.44 3.09 -2.89
C ILE A 62 -5.66 2.96 -3.80
N HIS A 63 -6.58 2.05 -3.50
CA HIS A 63 -7.80 1.86 -4.28
C HIS A 63 -8.67 3.11 -4.29
N HIS A 64 -8.81 3.79 -3.16
CA HIS A 64 -9.56 5.03 -3.04
C HIS A 64 -8.96 6.15 -3.90
N ALA A 65 -7.63 6.34 -3.83
CA ALA A 65 -6.94 7.29 -4.70
C ALA A 65 -7.18 6.96 -6.18
N LEU A 66 -6.98 5.70 -6.58
CA LEU A 66 -7.19 5.23 -7.95
C LEU A 66 -8.62 5.48 -8.45
N LYS A 67 -9.62 5.19 -7.61
CA LYS A 67 -11.04 5.36 -7.94
C LYS A 67 -11.40 6.83 -8.13
N ASN A 68 -10.99 7.70 -7.22
CA ASN A 68 -11.35 9.13 -7.27
C ASN A 68 -10.66 9.85 -8.43
N LEU A 69 -9.44 9.43 -8.76
CA LEU A 69 -8.63 10.05 -9.80
C LEU A 69 -8.92 9.49 -11.20
N HIS A 70 -9.82 8.51 -11.32
CA HIS A 70 -10.17 7.83 -12.58
C HIS A 70 -8.94 7.30 -13.33
N LEU A 71 -7.93 6.85 -12.58
CA LEU A 71 -6.62 6.54 -13.14
C LEU A 71 -6.60 5.16 -13.75
N GLY A 72 -6.22 5.12 -15.02
CA GLY A 72 -5.68 3.94 -15.66
C GLY A 72 -4.73 4.36 -16.77
N LYS A 73 -3.66 3.59 -16.96
CA LYS A 73 -2.69 3.80 -18.04
C LYS A 73 -3.45 3.98 -19.37
N LYS A 74 -3.14 5.03 -20.12
CA LYS A 74 -3.78 5.37 -21.41
C LYS A 74 -5.29 5.68 -21.34
N ARG A 75 -5.77 6.32 -20.26
CA ARG A 75 -7.18 6.74 -20.08
C ARG A 75 -8.19 5.59 -19.95
N LYS A 76 -7.74 4.39 -19.60
CA LYS A 76 -8.67 3.30 -19.25
C LYS A 76 -9.28 3.57 -17.89
N THR A 77 -10.55 3.23 -17.70
CA THR A 77 -11.14 3.28 -16.36
C THR A 77 -10.50 2.19 -15.50
N LEU A 78 -10.47 2.39 -14.19
CA LEU A 78 -9.96 1.39 -13.24
C LEU A 78 -10.65 0.03 -13.40
N SER A 79 -11.95 0.02 -13.73
CA SER A 79 -12.74 -1.19 -14.00
C SER A 79 -12.33 -1.95 -15.27
N GLU A 80 -11.56 -1.34 -16.16
CA GLU A 80 -11.05 -1.91 -17.41
C GLU A 80 -9.61 -2.41 -17.33
N MET A 81 -8.92 -2.13 -16.23
CA MET A 81 -7.53 -2.55 -16.06
C MET A 81 -7.44 -4.07 -15.95
N THR A 82 -6.61 -4.66 -16.80
CA THR A 82 -6.31 -6.11 -16.79
C THR A 82 -5.00 -6.40 -16.06
N SER A 83 -4.15 -5.40 -15.90
CA SER A 83 -2.91 -5.44 -15.13
C SER A 83 -2.78 -4.14 -14.34
N LEU A 84 -2.21 -4.21 -13.14
CA LEU A 84 -1.89 -3.06 -12.29
C LEU A 84 -0.52 -3.28 -11.66
N THR A 85 0.36 -2.29 -11.76
CA THR A 85 1.69 -2.29 -11.14
C THR A 85 1.75 -1.18 -10.09
N ILE A 86 2.03 -1.55 -8.85
CA ILE A 86 2.10 -0.65 -7.70
C ILE A 86 3.50 -0.73 -7.11
N HIS A 87 4.17 0.41 -7.01
CA HIS A 87 5.40 0.54 -6.23
C HIS A 87 5.04 1.03 -4.84
N ILE A 88 5.52 0.34 -3.82
CA ILE A 88 5.20 0.61 -2.42
C ILE A 88 6.50 0.95 -1.72
N VAL A 89 6.72 2.22 -1.43
CA VAL A 89 7.85 2.70 -0.65
C VAL A 89 7.44 2.72 0.81
N HIS A 90 8.07 1.86 1.61
CA HIS A 90 7.82 1.78 3.04
C HIS A 90 8.95 1.04 3.75
N GLU A 91 9.36 1.48 4.95
CA GLU A 91 10.45 0.86 5.71
C GLU A 91 10.20 -0.62 6.10
N LYS A 92 8.93 -1.03 6.18
CA LYS A 92 8.52 -2.38 6.61
C LYS A 92 7.52 -2.96 5.60
N PRO A 93 7.92 -3.89 4.73
CA PRO A 93 7.00 -4.42 3.75
C PRO A 93 5.87 -5.21 4.42
N MET A 94 4.63 -5.01 3.96
CA MET A 94 3.49 -5.82 4.38
C MET A 94 3.49 -7.12 3.56
N LEU A 95 4.02 -8.18 4.17
CA LEU A 95 4.28 -9.47 3.51
C LEU A 95 3.06 -10.43 3.52
N ASP A 96 1.83 -9.93 3.65
CA ASP A 96 0.62 -10.76 3.56
C ASP A 96 -0.04 -10.60 2.18
N PRO A 97 0.26 -11.51 1.23
CA PRO A 97 -0.27 -11.42 -0.13
C PRO A 97 -1.79 -11.45 -0.23
N ARG A 98 -2.46 -12.01 0.79
CA ARG A 98 -3.92 -12.14 0.78
C ARG A 98 -4.65 -10.80 0.90
N MET A 99 -4.06 -9.83 1.61
CA MET A 99 -4.65 -8.50 1.72
C MET A 99 -4.84 -7.83 0.36
N TRP A 100 -3.96 -8.16 -0.58
CA TRP A 100 -3.93 -7.56 -1.90
C TRP A 100 -4.83 -8.29 -2.91
N GLU A 101 -5.40 -9.44 -2.53
CA GLU A 101 -6.52 -10.04 -3.28
C GLU A 101 -7.74 -9.13 -3.31
N PHE A 102 -7.83 -8.18 -2.36
CA PHE A 102 -8.79 -7.09 -2.40
C PHE A 102 -8.86 -6.44 -3.78
N PHE A 103 -7.72 -6.09 -4.40
CA PHE A 103 -7.72 -5.51 -5.75
C PHE A 103 -8.30 -6.45 -6.79
N LEU A 104 -7.98 -7.75 -6.72
CA LEU A 104 -8.49 -8.73 -7.66
C LEU A 104 -10.01 -8.90 -7.54
N HIS A 105 -10.55 -8.75 -6.34
CA HIS A 105 -11.99 -8.88 -6.08
C HIS A 105 -12.75 -7.62 -6.47
N GLN A 106 -12.22 -6.44 -6.12
CA GLN A 106 -12.83 -5.15 -6.44
C GLN A 106 -12.72 -4.78 -7.93
N LEU A 107 -11.69 -5.28 -8.63
CA LEU A 107 -11.46 -5.01 -10.04
C LEU A 107 -11.70 -6.27 -10.88
N PRO A 108 -12.93 -6.49 -11.39
CA PRO A 108 -13.33 -7.78 -11.96
C PRO A 108 -12.52 -8.18 -13.20
N LYS A 109 -12.02 -7.21 -13.97
CA LYS A 109 -11.19 -7.45 -15.15
C LYS A 109 -9.69 -7.60 -14.83
N LEU A 110 -9.26 -7.29 -13.60
CA LEU A 110 -7.87 -7.38 -13.20
C LEU A 110 -7.42 -8.85 -13.17
N LYS A 111 -6.39 -9.17 -13.95
CA LYS A 111 -5.81 -10.51 -14.06
C LYS A 111 -4.43 -10.59 -13.43
N LYS A 112 -3.70 -9.47 -13.38
CA LYS A 112 -2.32 -9.40 -12.89
C LYS A 112 -2.16 -8.18 -11.98
N LEU A 113 -1.71 -8.41 -10.75
CA LEU A 113 -1.30 -7.36 -9.84
C LEU A 113 0.20 -7.52 -9.60
N ASN A 114 1.00 -6.49 -9.87
CA ASN A 114 2.44 -6.49 -9.57
C ASN A 114 2.67 -5.54 -8.41
N LEU A 115 3.27 -6.03 -7.33
CA LEU A 115 3.58 -5.25 -6.15
C LEU A 115 5.09 -5.27 -5.98
N ILE A 116 5.70 -4.09 -6.10
CA ILE A 116 7.13 -3.89 -5.92
C ILE A 116 7.31 -3.11 -4.63
N PHE A 117 7.80 -3.76 -3.58
CA PHE A 117 8.09 -3.13 -2.30
C PHE A 117 9.52 -2.60 -2.33
N LEU A 118 9.68 -1.31 -2.09
CA LEU A 118 10.96 -0.61 -2.03
C LEU A 118 11.24 -0.23 -0.58
N CYS A 119 12.32 -0.78 -0.04
CA CYS A 119 12.65 -0.66 1.38
C CYS A 119 14.11 -0.26 1.56
N GLY A 120 14.43 1.02 1.34
CA GLY A 120 15.82 1.50 1.29
C GLY A 120 16.65 1.27 2.56
N ILE A 121 16.01 1.24 3.74
CA ILE A 121 16.70 1.10 5.04
C ILE A 121 16.68 -0.35 5.56
N MET A 122 16.23 -1.33 4.76
CA MET A 122 16.27 -2.72 5.21
C MET A 122 17.72 -3.14 5.46
N LYS A 123 18.10 -3.26 6.75
CA LYS A 123 19.26 -4.05 7.14
C LYS A 123 19.07 -5.40 6.48
N SER A 124 20.08 -5.82 5.72
CA SER A 124 20.19 -7.05 4.94
C SER A 124 19.99 -8.31 5.79
N ASP A 125 18.82 -8.47 6.38
CA ASP A 125 18.38 -9.70 6.99
C ASP A 125 17.76 -10.49 5.83
N ASN A 126 18.55 -11.38 5.25
CA ASN A 126 18.23 -12.24 4.09
C ASN A 126 16.93 -13.07 4.22
N ARG A 127 16.17 -12.90 5.31
CA ARG A 127 14.91 -13.58 5.59
C ARG A 127 13.72 -13.09 4.77
N TYR A 128 13.90 -12.06 3.94
CA TYR A 128 12.82 -11.45 3.16
C TYR A 128 12.88 -11.74 1.64
N ASN A 129 13.95 -12.39 1.15
CA ASN A 129 14.13 -12.77 -0.26
C ASN A 129 13.29 -13.98 -0.73
N TYR A 130 12.19 -14.29 -0.05
CA TYR A 130 11.33 -15.38 -0.48
C TYR A 130 10.23 -14.82 -1.35
N SER A 131 10.13 -15.30 -2.58
CA SER A 131 8.92 -15.15 -3.37
C SER A 131 7.74 -15.56 -2.50
N LEU A 132 6.94 -14.60 -2.05
CA LEU A 132 5.77 -14.85 -1.22
C LEU A 132 4.68 -15.39 -2.14
N GLN A 133 4.82 -16.67 -2.51
CA GLN A 133 3.72 -17.42 -3.10
C GLN A 133 2.73 -17.72 -1.98
N GLY A 134 1.96 -16.70 -1.60
CA GLY A 134 0.80 -16.88 -0.74
C GLY A 134 -0.21 -17.78 -1.43
N GLU A 135 -0.84 -18.64 -0.63
CA GLU A 135 -1.98 -19.39 -1.12
C GLU A 135 -3.12 -18.40 -1.43
N ARG A 136 -3.48 -18.31 -2.72
CA ARG A 136 -4.60 -17.50 -3.21
C ARG A 136 -5.96 -18.11 -2.83
N CYS A 137 -6.99 -17.29 -2.74
CA CYS A 137 -8.36 -17.75 -2.55
C CYS A 137 -8.80 -18.66 -3.72
N SER A 138 -9.80 -19.51 -3.45
CA SER A 138 -10.34 -20.46 -4.42
C SER A 138 -10.83 -19.78 -5.71
N GLU A 139 -11.47 -18.61 -5.61
CA GLU A 139 -11.94 -17.85 -6.76
C GLU A 139 -10.80 -17.31 -7.63
N CYS A 140 -9.80 -16.64 -7.03
CA CYS A 140 -8.66 -16.09 -7.76
C CYS A 140 -7.84 -17.19 -8.44
N LYS A 141 -7.73 -18.38 -7.81
CA LYS A 141 -7.17 -19.58 -8.43
C LYS A 141 -7.97 -20.00 -9.66
N ARG A 142 -9.29 -20.16 -9.53
CA ARG A 142 -10.20 -20.56 -10.63
C ARG A 142 -10.17 -19.58 -11.81
N LYS A 143 -10.17 -18.28 -11.52
CA LYS A 143 -10.08 -17.20 -12.51
C LYS A 143 -8.66 -16.97 -13.06
N LYS A 144 -7.67 -17.76 -12.61
CA LYS A 144 -6.26 -17.64 -13.01
C LYS A 144 -5.68 -16.22 -12.82
N ARG A 145 -6.13 -15.49 -11.79
CA ARG A 145 -5.64 -14.14 -11.47
C ARG A 145 -4.38 -14.21 -10.61
N VAL A 146 -3.34 -13.47 -10.95
CA VAL A 146 -2.03 -13.57 -10.29
C VAL A 146 -1.66 -12.29 -9.54
N ILE A 147 -0.99 -12.46 -8.40
CA ILE A 147 -0.31 -11.38 -7.69
C ILE A 147 1.18 -11.72 -7.69
N ASN A 148 1.98 -10.84 -8.28
CA ASN A 148 3.43 -10.93 -8.26
C ASN A 148 3.94 -10.03 -7.14
N TYR A 149 4.76 -10.62 -6.28
CA TYR A 149 5.42 -9.92 -5.18
C TYR A 149 6.89 -9.82 -5.48
N ASP A 150 7.39 -8.59 -5.47
CA ASP A 150 8.79 -8.30 -5.58
C ASP A 150 9.22 -7.39 -4.41
N LEU A 151 10.37 -7.68 -3.83
CA LEU A 151 10.92 -6.94 -2.71
C LEU A 151 12.33 -6.48 -3.09
N GLN A 152 12.49 -5.16 -3.10
CA GLN A 152 13.68 -4.47 -3.54
C GLN A 152 14.27 -3.73 -2.32
N PRO A 153 15.32 -4.27 -1.68
CA PRO A 153 15.94 -3.69 -0.49
C PRO A 153 16.86 -2.52 -0.87
N MET A 154 16.33 -1.56 -1.61
CA MET A 154 17.03 -0.40 -2.15
C MET A 154 16.08 0.80 -2.20
N HIS A 155 16.65 2.00 -2.33
CA HIS A 155 15.87 3.22 -2.51
C HIS A 155 15.27 3.29 -3.92
N TYR A 156 14.24 4.11 -4.08
CA TYR A 156 13.53 4.22 -5.36
C TYR A 156 14.45 4.63 -6.52
N HIS A 157 15.37 5.56 -6.30
CA HIS A 157 16.29 6.00 -7.36
C HIS A 157 17.27 4.91 -7.82
N GLU A 158 17.67 4.02 -6.91
CA GLU A 158 18.50 2.85 -7.23
C GLU A 158 17.69 1.87 -8.07
N TYR A 159 16.46 1.55 -7.65
CA TYR A 159 15.55 0.69 -8.41
C TYR A 159 15.21 1.25 -9.78
N PHE A 160 15.02 2.56 -9.89
CA PHE A 160 14.78 3.23 -11.18
C PHE A 160 15.96 3.06 -12.15
N SER A 161 17.16 2.81 -11.65
CA SER A 161 18.39 2.73 -12.44
C SER A 161 18.78 1.31 -12.85
N ILE A 162 18.03 0.28 -12.43
CA ILE A 162 18.32 -1.10 -12.83
C ILE A 162 17.67 -1.44 -14.18
N ASP A 163 18.25 -2.39 -14.91
CA ASP A 163 17.76 -2.81 -16.23
C ASP A 163 16.35 -3.42 -16.19
N ASP A 164 16.01 -4.09 -15.08
CA ASP A 164 14.72 -4.72 -14.85
C ASP A 164 13.65 -3.77 -14.25
N TYR A 165 13.89 -2.45 -14.28
CA TYR A 165 12.91 -1.48 -13.82
C TYR A 165 11.58 -1.62 -14.59
N ASN A 166 10.50 -1.76 -13.84
CA ASN A 166 9.15 -1.80 -14.39
C ASN A 166 8.41 -0.51 -14.03
N GLU A 167 7.89 0.21 -15.02
CA GLU A 167 7.16 1.45 -14.78
C GLU A 167 5.84 1.18 -14.01
N PRO A 168 5.60 1.88 -12.89
CA PRO A 168 4.37 1.71 -12.12
C PRO A 168 3.20 2.48 -12.70
N ASP A 169 1.99 1.97 -12.48
CA ASP A 169 0.77 2.76 -12.61
C ASP A 169 0.61 3.71 -11.40
N VAL A 170 1.02 3.25 -10.22
CA VAL A 170 0.98 4.01 -8.96
C VAL A 170 2.25 3.80 -8.17
N VAL A 171 2.80 4.88 -7.64
CA VAL A 171 3.75 4.86 -6.53
C VAL A 171 3.01 5.28 -5.27
N VAL A 172 3.19 4.56 -4.18
CA VAL A 172 2.72 4.98 -2.86
C VAL A 172 3.89 5.03 -1.89
N VAL A 173 4.02 6.16 -1.20
CA VAL A 173 5.02 6.38 -0.15
C VAL A 173 4.27 6.43 1.17
N PHE A 174 4.28 5.32 1.89
CA PHE A 174 3.64 5.24 3.20
C PHE A 174 4.60 5.79 4.27
N ASN A 175 4.07 6.55 5.23
CA ASN A 175 4.86 7.15 6.30
C ASN A 175 6.07 7.93 5.75
N ILE A 176 5.79 8.89 4.86
CA ILE A 176 6.82 9.63 4.12
C ILE A 176 7.87 10.29 5.03
N GLU A 177 7.53 10.61 6.27
CA GLU A 177 8.46 11.17 7.25
C GLU A 177 9.63 10.22 7.59
N GLN A 178 9.44 8.91 7.42
CA GLN A 178 10.45 7.88 7.64
C GLN A 178 11.38 7.75 6.44
N GLU A 179 10.84 7.94 5.23
CA GLU A 179 11.60 7.91 3.97
C GLU A 179 12.37 9.22 3.72
N LEU A 180 11.79 10.38 4.08
CA LEU A 180 12.44 11.69 3.97
C LEU A 180 13.37 12.01 5.15
N GLY A 181 13.55 11.07 6.07
CA GLY A 181 14.67 11.06 7.02
C GLY A 181 15.05 12.43 7.59
N GLN A 182 14.22 13.02 8.47
CA GLN A 182 14.68 14.10 9.35
C GLN A 182 15.69 13.61 10.42
N LYS A 183 16.53 12.60 10.12
CA LYS A 183 17.65 12.20 10.98
C LYS A 183 18.81 13.13 10.67
N LYS A 184 18.94 14.15 11.54
CA LYS A 184 19.90 15.27 11.56
C LYS A 184 21.41 14.91 11.47
N THR A 185 21.82 13.75 10.98
CA THR A 185 23.20 13.26 11.13
C THR A 185 24.01 13.12 9.83
N LYS A 186 23.40 13.16 8.64
CA LYS A 186 24.10 13.21 7.33
C LYS A 186 23.29 13.97 6.27
N LYS A 187 23.31 15.31 6.31
CA LYS A 187 22.39 16.13 5.50
C LYS A 187 22.58 16.03 3.98
N ASP A 188 23.80 16.12 3.47
CA ASP A 188 23.98 16.47 2.04
C ASP A 188 23.77 15.30 1.07
N VAL A 189 24.15 14.07 1.48
CA VAL A 189 24.01 12.87 0.64
C VAL A 189 22.57 12.34 0.67
N ASP A 190 21.96 12.31 1.86
CA ASP A 190 20.58 11.84 2.04
C ASP A 190 19.58 12.76 1.31
N GLU A 191 19.84 14.07 1.26
CA GLU A 191 19.04 15.05 0.52
C GLU A 191 19.12 14.87 -1.00
N ALA A 192 20.31 14.63 -1.57
CA ALA A 192 20.48 14.37 -3.00
C ALA A 192 19.79 13.07 -3.46
N HIS A 193 19.87 12.00 -2.65
CA HIS A 193 19.21 10.72 -2.92
C HIS A 193 17.68 10.82 -2.80
N SER A 194 17.18 11.57 -1.81
CA SER A 194 15.76 11.85 -1.65
C SER A 194 15.22 12.62 -2.87
N PHE A 195 15.88 13.71 -3.25
CA PHE A 195 15.52 14.51 -4.42
C PHE A 195 15.48 13.69 -5.72
N THR A 196 16.49 12.84 -5.94
CA THR A 196 16.52 11.96 -7.11
C THR A 196 15.37 10.95 -7.09
N SER A 197 15.05 10.39 -5.92
CA SER A 197 13.92 9.47 -5.76
C SER A 197 12.60 10.17 -6.07
N GLN A 198 12.38 11.38 -5.56
CA GLN A 198 11.18 12.18 -5.80
C GLN A 198 10.98 12.50 -7.29
N ARG A 199 12.06 12.93 -7.96
CA ARG A 199 12.06 13.16 -9.40
C ARG A 199 11.74 11.90 -10.20
N ASN A 200 12.29 10.76 -9.80
CA ASN A 200 12.09 9.49 -10.49
C ASN A 200 10.68 8.91 -10.25
N MET A 201 10.11 9.06 -9.05
CA MET A 201 8.74 8.66 -8.74
C MET A 201 7.71 9.43 -9.55
N THR A 202 8.02 10.67 -9.90
CA THR A 202 7.16 11.56 -10.70
C THR A 202 7.62 11.64 -12.17
N TYR A 203 8.45 10.68 -12.62
CA TYR A 203 9.06 10.74 -13.94
C TYR A 203 8.05 10.65 -15.09
N SER A 204 6.99 9.86 -14.90
CA SER A 204 5.96 9.62 -15.91
C SER A 204 4.70 10.43 -15.59
N LYS A 205 4.15 11.08 -16.62
CA LYS A 205 2.85 11.76 -16.54
C LYS A 205 1.66 10.81 -16.34
N ASP A 206 1.86 9.52 -16.57
CA ASP A 206 0.82 8.50 -16.41
C ASP A 206 0.86 7.86 -15.02
N THR A 207 1.95 8.02 -14.27
CA THR A 207 2.10 7.53 -12.91
C THR A 207 1.51 8.53 -11.91
N VAL A 208 0.78 8.01 -10.92
CA VAL A 208 0.35 8.82 -9.77
C VAL A 208 1.16 8.45 -8.55
N VAL A 209 1.57 9.47 -7.80
CA VAL A 209 2.27 9.31 -6.54
C VAL A 209 1.31 9.66 -5.41
N ILE A 210 1.10 8.70 -4.52
CA ILE A 210 0.30 8.83 -3.29
C ILE A 210 1.27 8.98 -2.14
N LEU A 211 1.15 10.04 -1.36
CA LEU A 211 1.95 10.29 -0.16
C LEU A 211 1.05 10.10 1.05
N THR A 212 1.53 9.37 2.07
CA THR A 212 0.81 9.26 3.35
C THR A 212 1.70 9.57 4.55
N THR A 213 1.10 10.05 5.64
CA THR A 213 1.79 10.31 6.90
C THR A 213 0.81 10.37 8.08
N GLY A 214 1.29 9.96 9.25
CA GLY A 214 0.59 10.19 10.52
C GLY A 214 0.65 11.64 11.04
N VAL A 215 1.38 12.54 10.36
CA VAL A 215 1.63 13.93 10.81
C VAL A 215 1.30 14.91 9.69
N GLU A 216 0.12 15.53 9.75
CA GLU A 216 -0.42 16.44 8.71
C GLU A 216 0.58 17.51 8.27
N GLU A 217 1.27 18.11 9.24
CA GLU A 217 2.19 19.23 9.04
C GLU A 217 3.42 18.86 8.20
N LEU A 218 3.68 17.57 8.00
CA LEU A 218 4.80 17.09 7.18
C LEU A 218 4.43 16.96 5.69
N LEU A 219 3.16 16.78 5.34
CA LEU A 219 2.77 16.52 3.94
C LEU A 219 3.03 17.72 3.02
N GLU A 220 2.71 18.94 3.45
CA GLU A 220 2.94 20.15 2.66
C GLU A 220 4.44 20.34 2.31
N PRO A 221 5.37 20.31 3.29
CA PRO A 221 6.81 20.28 3.00
C PRO A 221 7.24 19.14 2.06
N CYS A 222 6.65 17.95 2.20
CA CYS A 222 6.95 16.83 1.31
C CYS A 222 6.53 17.15 -0.13
N VAL A 223 5.28 17.60 -0.33
CA VAL A 223 4.76 17.98 -1.65
C VAL A 223 5.63 19.06 -2.28
N LYS A 224 6.05 20.06 -1.50
CA LYS A 224 6.99 21.09 -1.96
C LYS A 224 8.30 20.50 -2.45
N SER A 225 8.90 19.55 -1.72
CA SER A 225 10.15 18.91 -2.17
C SER A 225 9.98 18.16 -3.50
N PHE A 226 8.83 17.53 -3.75
CA PHE A 226 8.52 16.96 -5.06
C PHE A 226 8.39 18.02 -6.16
N GLN A 227 7.78 19.18 -5.85
CA GLN A 227 7.67 20.32 -6.78
C GLN A 227 9.04 20.93 -7.11
N ASP A 228 9.92 21.00 -6.11
CA ASP A 228 11.31 21.45 -6.28
C ASP A 228 12.10 20.44 -7.13
N ALA A 229 11.78 19.15 -7.06
CA ALA A 229 12.40 18.08 -7.83
C ALA A 229 11.92 17.96 -9.28
N ARG A 230 10.64 18.26 -9.54
CA ARG A 230 10.00 18.24 -10.87
C ARG A 230 8.68 19.00 -10.84
N SER A 231 8.26 19.55 -11.99
CA SER A 231 6.90 20.07 -12.11
C SER A 231 5.87 18.97 -11.89
N VAL A 232 5.06 19.14 -10.84
CA VAL A 232 3.98 18.23 -10.46
C VAL A 232 2.69 19.01 -10.26
N LYS A 233 1.58 18.40 -10.62
CA LYS A 233 0.24 18.86 -10.26
C LYS A 233 -0.25 18.10 -9.04
N ILE A 234 -0.90 18.83 -8.14
CA ILE A 234 -1.65 18.24 -7.03
C ILE A 234 -2.99 17.75 -7.59
N LEU A 235 -3.21 16.44 -7.52
CA LEU A 235 -4.45 15.82 -7.96
C LEU A 235 -5.48 15.75 -6.82
N VAL A 236 -5.00 15.47 -5.61
CA VAL A 236 -5.79 15.47 -4.37
C VAL A 236 -4.98 16.28 -3.36
N PRO A 237 -5.52 17.38 -2.82
CA PRO A 237 -4.83 18.18 -1.80
C PRO A 237 -4.65 17.38 -0.51
N VAL A 238 -3.82 17.90 0.40
CA VAL A 238 -3.67 17.33 1.74
C VAL A 238 -5.05 17.19 2.39
N GLN A 239 -5.37 15.96 2.77
CA GLN A 239 -6.62 15.64 3.45
C GLN A 239 -6.42 14.44 4.35
N LYS A 240 -7.37 14.23 5.26
CA LYS A 240 -7.41 13.02 6.08
C LYS A 240 -7.59 11.79 5.19
N ASN A 241 -6.79 10.74 5.43
CA ASN A 241 -6.98 9.44 4.80
C ASN A 241 -8.26 8.79 5.37
N PRO A 242 -9.29 8.53 4.54
CA PRO A 242 -10.54 7.96 5.03
C PRO A 242 -10.40 6.51 5.55
N PHE A 243 -9.28 5.83 5.26
CA PHE A 243 -9.01 4.47 5.75
C PHE A 243 -7.98 4.42 6.88
N CYS A 244 -7.74 5.54 7.57
CA CYS A 244 -6.95 5.57 8.80
C CYS A 244 -7.71 4.85 9.92
N ILE A 245 -7.66 3.52 9.92
CA ILE A 245 -8.58 2.74 10.75
C ILE A 245 -7.96 2.59 12.14
N PHE A 246 -6.77 1.99 12.31
CA PHE A 246 -6.07 1.93 13.61
C PHE A 246 -4.59 1.57 13.44
N SER A 247 -3.71 2.02 14.36
CA SER A 247 -2.38 1.43 14.52
C SER A 247 -2.30 0.71 15.86
N THR A 248 -1.93 -0.56 15.84
CA THR A 248 -1.61 -1.28 17.08
C THR A 248 -0.24 -0.85 17.57
N VAL A 249 -0.19 0.10 18.52
CA VAL A 249 1.06 0.34 19.27
C VAL A 249 1.28 -0.86 20.19
N ARG A 250 2.05 -1.83 19.69
CA ARG A 250 2.33 -3.11 20.36
C ARG A 250 2.98 -2.96 21.75
N ALA A 251 3.48 -1.78 22.09
CA ALA A 251 4.14 -1.53 23.36
C ALA A 251 3.21 -1.65 24.57
N ASN A 252 1.91 -1.29 24.46
CA ASN A 252 1.00 -1.22 25.62
C ASN A 252 -0.34 -1.96 25.45
N ARG A 253 -0.48 -2.84 24.44
CA ARG A 253 -1.76 -3.51 24.10
C ARG A 253 -2.94 -2.55 23.88
N SER A 254 -2.66 -1.26 23.67
CA SER A 254 -3.64 -0.23 23.39
C SER A 254 -3.80 -0.10 21.88
N ILE A 255 -5.02 -0.23 21.38
CA ILE A 255 -5.34 0.11 20.00
C ILE A 255 -5.53 1.63 19.99
N LEU A 256 -4.63 2.35 19.32
CA LEU A 256 -4.75 3.79 19.16
C LEU A 256 -5.24 4.08 17.75
N LYS A 257 -6.28 4.90 17.66
CA LYS A 257 -6.67 5.50 16.38
C LYS A 257 -5.66 6.60 16.09
N LEU A 258 -4.76 6.34 15.16
CA LEU A 258 -3.91 7.38 14.62
C LEU A 258 -4.64 8.01 13.44
N ASN A 259 -4.59 9.33 13.35
CA ASN A 259 -4.94 9.99 12.10
C ASN A 259 -3.83 9.66 11.10
N ASP A 260 -4.22 9.33 9.88
CA ASP A 260 -3.33 9.29 8.72
C ASP A 260 -3.87 10.30 7.72
N TYR A 261 -2.96 10.92 7.00
CA TYR A 261 -3.23 11.97 6.03
C TYR A 261 -2.65 11.55 4.70
N MET A 262 -3.26 12.00 3.61
CA MET A 262 -2.81 11.67 2.28
C MET A 262 -2.82 12.88 1.33
N CYS A 263 -1.98 12.80 0.32
CA CYS A 263 -1.96 13.70 -0.83
C CYS A 263 -1.68 12.87 -2.09
N CYS A 264 -2.24 13.26 -3.23
CA CYS A 264 -1.91 12.65 -4.51
C CYS A 264 -1.34 13.69 -5.47
N ILE A 265 -0.20 13.37 -6.08
CA ILE A 265 0.49 14.22 -7.05
C ILE A 265 0.81 13.44 -8.33
N GLN A 266 1.08 14.16 -9.41
CA GLN A 266 1.45 13.58 -10.70
C GLN A 266 2.38 14.54 -11.46
N GLY A 267 3.40 14.00 -12.13
CA GLY A 267 4.28 14.79 -13.00
C GLY A 267 3.52 15.43 -14.16
N THR A 268 3.88 16.65 -14.55
CA THR A 268 3.24 17.37 -15.66
C THR A 268 4.00 17.35 -16.97
N ASP A 269 5.29 17.05 -16.91
CA ASP A 269 6.25 17.21 -18.00
C ASP A 269 6.58 15.87 -18.67
#